data_AF-A0A381UXH6-F1
#
_entry.id   AF-A0A381UXH6-F1
#
_cell.length_a   1.000
_cell.length_b   1.000
_cell.length_c   1.000
_cell.angle_alpha   90.00
_cell.angle_beta   90.00
_cell.angle_gamma   90.00
#
_symmetry.space_group_name_H-M   'P 1'
#
loop_
_entity.id
_entity.type
_entity.pdbx_description
1 polymer ?
#
loop_
_entity_poly.entity_id
_entity_poly.type
_entity_poly.pdbx_seq_one_letter_code
_entity_poly.pdbx_strand_id
1 'polypeptide(L)'
;MNKIGIQGGKGSFCEEAAQEFVNNHGIEDVEMQYLITSDKVLAELENGATDYGIFAMENSQGGVVIESVEALATHRCEIVEMFYIPISQNLLTRRGVFIGDITEIHSHQQALRQCRDYLAEHFWTRPLIEADDTAESARRLKEGKLSPTTAVIGSKSCADIYGLVVLQENIHDLKNNLTLFMGVKRFSKESNRKKAQDE
;
A
#
# COMPACT_ATOMS: atom_id res chain seq x y z
N MET A 1 -7.01 22.54 4.50
CA MET A 1 -6.39 21.35 3.91
C MET A 1 -6.05 20.35 5.00
N ASN A 2 -6.75 19.22 5.01
CA ASN A 2 -6.52 18.09 5.91
C ASN A 2 -5.36 17.26 5.37
N LYS A 3 -4.37 16.99 6.22
CA LYS A 3 -3.16 16.24 5.84
C LYS A 3 -3.27 14.79 6.29
N ILE A 4 -3.10 13.86 5.37
CA ILE A 4 -3.19 12.43 5.65
C ILE A 4 -1.84 11.78 5.37
N GLY A 5 -1.19 11.33 6.44
CA GLY A 5 0.05 10.57 6.34
C GLY A 5 -0.26 9.13 5.96
N ILE A 6 0.41 8.61 4.93
CA ILE A 6 0.21 7.23 4.47
C ILE A 6 1.51 6.45 4.40
N GLN A 7 1.44 5.16 4.74
CA GLN A 7 2.49 4.20 4.46
C GLN A 7 2.58 3.98 2.93
N GLY A 8 3.77 3.73 2.40
CA GLY A 8 3.98 3.50 0.96
C GLY A 8 3.95 4.75 0.08
N GLY A 9 4.18 4.53 -1.21
CA GLY A 9 4.25 5.58 -2.23
C GLY A 9 2.93 5.83 -2.96
N LYS A 10 2.96 6.79 -3.90
CA LYS A 10 1.84 7.10 -4.79
C LYS A 10 1.46 5.90 -5.66
N GLY A 11 0.19 5.53 -5.66
CA GLY A 11 -0.35 4.32 -6.28
C GLY A 11 -0.29 3.08 -5.39
N SER A 12 0.19 3.17 -4.15
CA SER A 12 0.17 2.02 -3.23
C SER A 12 -1.25 1.67 -2.76
N PHE A 13 -1.42 0.47 -2.23
CA PHE A 13 -2.69 0.06 -1.61
C PHE A 13 -3.06 0.90 -0.38
N CYS A 14 -2.09 1.55 0.27
CA CYS A 14 -2.38 2.48 1.37
C CYS A 14 -2.98 3.80 0.86
N GLU A 15 -2.66 4.23 -0.36
CA GLU A 15 -3.32 5.39 -0.97
C GLU A 15 -4.79 5.07 -1.30
N GLU A 16 -5.06 3.85 -1.82
CA GLU A 16 -6.42 3.36 -2.02
C GLU A 16 -7.18 3.31 -0.69
N ALA A 17 -6.55 2.79 0.37
CA ALA A 17 -7.12 2.77 1.72
C ALA A 17 -7.38 4.17 2.29
N ALA A 18 -6.47 5.11 2.06
CA ALA A 18 -6.64 6.48 2.50
C ALA A 18 -7.80 7.17 1.78
N GLN A 19 -7.97 6.91 0.48
CA GLN A 19 -9.10 7.44 -0.27
C GLN A 19 -10.44 6.87 0.22
N GLU A 20 -10.49 5.58 0.54
CA GLU A 20 -11.68 4.95 1.13
C GLU A 20 -12.02 5.55 2.49
N PHE A 21 -11.02 5.69 3.37
CA PHE A 21 -11.18 6.34 4.67
C PHE A 21 -11.70 7.78 4.53
N VAL A 22 -11.10 8.58 3.63
CA VAL A 22 -11.53 9.96 3.35
C VAL A 22 -13.01 10.02 2.95
N ASN A 23 -13.42 9.12 2.05
CA ASN A 23 -14.79 9.08 1.55
C ASN A 23 -15.76 8.66 2.65
N ASN A 24 -15.42 7.65 3.45
CA ASN A 24 -16.26 7.13 4.52
C ASN A 24 -16.48 8.15 5.65
N HIS A 25 -15.48 9.00 5.91
CA HIS A 25 -15.54 10.03 6.96
C HIS A 25 -15.91 11.42 6.44
N GLY A 26 -16.17 11.57 5.13
CA GLY A 26 -16.54 12.86 4.53
C GLY A 26 -15.47 13.95 4.70
N ILE A 27 -14.19 13.57 4.64
CA ILE A 27 -13.07 14.51 4.82
C ILE A 27 -12.85 15.28 3.51
N GLU A 28 -12.97 16.59 3.55
CA GLU A 28 -12.79 17.46 2.37
C GLU A 28 -11.39 18.12 2.35
N ASP A 29 -10.97 18.63 1.19
CA ASP A 29 -9.71 19.39 1.01
C ASP A 29 -8.47 18.62 1.53
N VAL A 30 -8.18 17.45 0.94
CA VAL A 30 -7.15 16.50 1.42
C VAL A 30 -5.81 16.65 0.69
N GLU A 31 -4.73 16.62 1.46
CA GLU A 31 -3.34 16.45 0.98
C GLU A 31 -2.79 15.11 1.50
N MET A 32 -2.41 14.21 0.59
CA MET A 32 -1.76 12.95 0.93
C MET A 32 -0.25 13.15 1.11
N GLN A 33 0.30 12.69 2.23
CA GLN A 33 1.73 12.68 2.51
C GLN A 33 2.27 11.26 2.51
N TYR A 34 3.12 10.95 1.52
CA TYR A 34 3.75 9.63 1.36
C TYR A 34 4.93 9.48 2.32
N LEU A 35 4.68 8.85 3.47
CA LEU A 35 5.66 8.73 4.55
C LEU A 35 6.43 7.41 4.50
N ILE A 36 6.07 6.52 3.58
CA ILE A 36 6.70 5.23 3.29
C ILE A 36 6.53 4.18 4.40
N THR A 37 6.83 4.53 5.65
CA THR A 37 6.83 3.62 6.81
C THR A 37 5.71 3.95 7.80
N SER A 38 5.17 2.94 8.49
CA SER A 38 4.16 3.15 9.55
C SER A 38 4.73 3.94 10.74
N ASP A 39 6.02 3.77 11.02
CA ASP A 39 6.75 4.56 12.01
C ASP A 39 6.70 6.06 11.70
N LYS A 40 7.03 6.46 10.47
CA LYS A 40 6.95 7.87 10.05
C LYS A 40 5.52 8.39 10.04
N VAL A 41 4.55 7.58 9.64
CA VAL A 41 3.13 7.96 9.70
C VAL A 41 2.73 8.35 11.12
N LEU A 42 3.07 7.53 12.12
CA LEU A 42 2.72 7.81 13.51
C LEU A 42 3.56 8.94 14.11
N ALA A 43 4.84 9.06 13.74
CA ALA A 43 5.70 10.15 14.20
C ALA A 43 5.19 11.53 13.73
N GLU A 44 4.84 11.67 12.45
CA GLU A 44 4.30 12.93 11.89
C GLU A 44 2.92 13.27 12.47
N LEU A 45 2.10 12.25 12.73
CA LEU A 45 0.80 12.41 13.39
C LEU A 45 0.94 12.92 14.83
N GLU A 46 1.88 12.37 15.59
CA GLU A 46 2.15 12.77 16.97
C GLU A 46 2.69 14.21 17.06
N ASN A 47 3.54 14.58 16.10
CA ASN A 47 4.09 15.93 15.93
C ASN A 47 3.05 16.94 15.41
N GLY A 48 1.90 16.48 14.91
CA GLY A 48 0.85 17.34 14.35
C GLY A 48 1.17 17.86 12.96
N ALA A 49 2.06 17.19 12.22
CA ALA A 49 2.33 17.49 10.82
C ALA A 49 1.25 16.90 9.89
N THR A 50 0.61 15.81 10.31
CA THR A 50 -0.59 15.23 9.69
C THR A 50 -1.76 15.21 10.67
N ASP A 51 -2.98 15.26 10.15
CA ASP A 51 -4.23 15.20 10.92
C ASP A 51 -4.67 13.74 11.12
N TYR A 52 -4.43 12.90 10.11
CA TYR A 52 -4.74 11.47 10.10
C TYR A 52 -3.55 10.64 9.61
N GLY A 53 -3.53 9.37 10.01
CA GLY A 53 -2.56 8.37 9.55
C GLY A 53 -3.26 7.12 9.02
N ILE A 54 -2.79 6.58 7.89
CA ILE A 54 -3.29 5.35 7.27
C ILE A 54 -2.13 4.39 7.01
N PHE A 55 -2.24 3.17 7.52
CA PHE A 55 -1.23 2.12 7.34
C PHE A 55 -1.84 0.71 7.44
N ALA A 56 -1.15 -0.27 6.89
CA ALA A 56 -1.59 -1.67 6.90
C ALA A 56 -1.21 -2.36 8.21
N MET A 57 -2.12 -3.16 8.78
CA MET A 57 -1.90 -3.91 10.03
C MET A 57 -1.73 -5.40 9.81
N GLU A 58 -2.49 -5.97 8.87
CA GLU A 58 -2.49 -7.40 8.59
C GLU A 58 -2.87 -7.63 7.14
N ASN A 59 -2.23 -8.58 6.48
CA ASN A 59 -2.67 -9.09 5.18
C ASN A 59 -3.02 -10.58 5.30
N SER A 60 -4.11 -11.01 4.67
CA SER A 60 -4.62 -12.39 4.80
C SER A 60 -3.63 -13.47 4.33
N GLN A 61 -2.72 -13.13 3.41
CA GLN A 61 -1.66 -14.02 2.95
C GLN A 61 -0.32 -13.79 3.68
N GLY A 62 -0.02 -12.53 4.01
CA GLY A 62 1.26 -12.11 4.60
C GLY A 62 1.32 -12.14 6.13
N GLY A 63 0.17 -12.27 6.80
CA GLY A 63 0.02 -12.13 8.24
C GLY A 63 0.16 -10.68 8.70
N VAL A 64 0.52 -10.52 9.99
CA VAL A 64 0.67 -9.23 10.66
C VAL A 64 1.84 -8.43 10.09
N VAL A 65 1.64 -7.13 9.89
CA VAL A 65 2.68 -6.18 9.50
C VAL A 65 3.45 -5.77 10.75
N ILE A 66 4.58 -6.44 11.01
CA ILE A 66 5.39 -6.25 12.24
C ILE A 66 5.81 -4.78 12.44
N GLU A 67 6.21 -4.10 11.36
CA GLU A 67 6.60 -2.68 11.39
C GLU A 67 5.51 -1.79 11.99
N SER A 68 4.23 -2.09 11.72
CA SER A 68 3.10 -1.33 12.23
C SER A 68 2.81 -1.63 13.69
N VAL A 69 3.05 -2.87 14.13
CA VAL A 69 2.99 -3.24 15.54
C VAL A 69 4.09 -2.52 16.34
N GLU A 70 5.31 -2.48 15.82
CA GLU A 70 6.44 -1.78 16.44
C GLU A 70 6.20 -0.26 16.52
N ALA A 71 5.66 0.33 15.45
CA ALA A 71 5.29 1.74 15.42
C ALA A 71 4.22 2.07 16.48
N LEU A 72 3.17 1.25 16.60
CA LEU A 72 2.12 1.40 17.62
C LEU A 72 2.63 1.20 19.05
N ALA A 73 3.70 0.43 19.25
CA ALA A 73 4.34 0.29 20.55
C ALA A 73 5.14 1.54 20.95
N THR A 74 5.61 2.31 19.97
CA THR A 74 6.49 3.48 20.18
C THR A 74 5.72 4.79 20.24
N HIS A 75 4.64 4.93 19.47
CA HIS A 75 3.89 6.18 19.29
C HIS A 75 2.49 6.14 19.88
N ARG A 76 1.90 7.32 20.08
CA ARG A 76 0.53 7.46 20.58
C ARG A 76 -0.44 7.99 19.52
N CYS A 77 -1.52 7.25 19.30
CA CYS A 77 -2.61 7.65 18.43
C CYS A 77 -3.98 7.22 18.99
N GLU A 78 -5.06 7.78 18.44
CA GLU A 78 -6.43 7.29 18.65
C GLU A 78 -6.88 6.57 17.37
N ILE A 79 -7.35 5.33 17.50
CA ILE A 79 -7.89 4.56 16.39
C ILE A 79 -9.27 5.12 16.05
N VAL A 80 -9.43 5.56 14.81
CA VAL A 80 -10.71 6.04 14.26
C VAL A 80 -11.48 4.86 13.67
N GLU A 81 -10.80 4.04 12.88
CA GLU A 81 -11.40 2.91 12.17
C GLU A 81 -10.38 1.81 11.91
N MET A 82 -10.86 0.57 11.84
CA MET A 82 -10.15 -0.58 11.30
C MET A 82 -11.04 -1.19 10.21
N PHE A 83 -10.52 -1.29 8.99
CA PHE A 83 -11.31 -1.69 7.83
C PHE A 83 -10.49 -2.57 6.87
N TYR A 84 -11.17 -3.47 6.16
CA TYR A 84 -10.54 -4.40 5.24
C TYR A 84 -10.73 -3.96 3.80
N ILE A 85 -9.66 -4.00 3.00
CA ILE A 85 -9.73 -3.77 1.56
C ILE A 85 -9.25 -5.01 0.79
N PRO A 86 -9.99 -5.43 -0.26
CA PRO A 86 -9.52 -6.43 -1.22
C PRO A 86 -8.29 -5.95 -2.00
N ILE A 87 -7.21 -6.73 -1.95
CA ILE A 87 -5.95 -6.43 -2.62
C ILE A 87 -5.82 -7.23 -3.91
N SER A 88 -5.89 -6.51 -5.03
CA SER A 88 -5.63 -7.06 -6.35
C SER A 88 -4.20 -6.75 -6.79
N GLN A 89 -3.31 -7.75 -6.71
CA GLN A 89 -2.00 -7.70 -7.35
C GLN A 89 -2.15 -7.96 -8.86
N ASN A 90 -1.54 -7.09 -9.68
CA ASN A 90 -1.63 -7.15 -11.14
C ASN A 90 -0.24 -7.12 -11.77
N LEU A 91 -0.11 -7.75 -12.93
CA LEU A 91 1.11 -7.70 -13.74
C LEU A 91 1.05 -6.49 -14.67
N LEU A 92 1.93 -5.52 -14.46
CA LEU A 92 1.97 -4.27 -15.21
C LEU A 92 3.21 -4.23 -16.11
N THR A 93 3.04 -3.65 -17.30
CA THR A 93 4.12 -3.50 -18.29
C THR A 93 4.03 -2.16 -19.01
N ARG A 94 5.04 -1.84 -19.82
CA ARG A 94 4.92 -0.74 -20.79
C ARG A 94 3.97 -1.12 -21.92
N ARG A 95 3.37 -0.11 -22.55
CA ARG A 95 2.53 -0.31 -23.73
C ARG A 95 3.32 -1.01 -24.84
N GLY A 96 2.72 -2.04 -25.43
CA GLY A 96 3.30 -2.81 -26.53
C GLY A 96 4.17 -3.99 -26.09
N VAL A 97 4.32 -4.24 -24.79
CA VAL A 97 4.95 -5.45 -24.25
C VAL A 97 3.91 -6.55 -24.15
N PHE A 98 4.21 -7.72 -24.70
CA PHE A 98 3.39 -8.92 -24.59
C PHE A 98 3.99 -9.89 -23.57
N ILE A 99 3.21 -10.89 -23.16
CA ILE A 99 3.63 -11.84 -22.12
C ILE A 99 4.95 -12.56 -22.43
N GLY A 100 5.18 -12.89 -23.70
CA GLY A 100 6.41 -13.55 -24.16
C GLY A 100 7.64 -12.66 -24.21
N ASP A 101 7.46 -11.33 -24.18
CA ASP A 101 8.56 -10.37 -24.22
C ASP A 101 9.20 -10.17 -22.83
N ILE A 102 8.51 -10.59 -21.77
CA ILE A 102 8.92 -10.30 -20.39
C ILE A 102 10.27 -10.96 -20.08
N THR A 103 11.26 -10.14 -19.71
CA THR A 103 12.61 -10.61 -19.40
C THR A 103 12.85 -10.83 -17.91
N GLU A 104 12.18 -10.05 -17.06
CA GLU A 104 12.33 -10.04 -15.60
C GLU A 104 11.09 -9.40 -14.95
N ILE A 105 10.87 -9.71 -13.67
CA ILE A 105 9.72 -9.24 -12.91
C ILE A 105 10.18 -8.59 -11.61
N HIS A 106 9.78 -7.34 -11.38
CA HIS A 106 10.17 -6.56 -10.19
C HIS A 106 8.96 -6.29 -9.29
N SER A 107 9.11 -6.46 -7.99
CA SER A 107 8.11 -5.99 -7.01
C SER A 107 8.66 -6.06 -5.58
N HIS A 108 7.84 -5.64 -4.62
CA HIS A 108 8.10 -5.89 -3.21
C HIS A 108 8.13 -7.40 -2.93
N GLN A 109 9.01 -7.84 -2.02
CA GLN A 109 9.18 -9.25 -1.69
C GLN A 109 7.86 -9.94 -1.30
N GLN A 110 7.00 -9.25 -0.54
CA GLN A 110 5.69 -9.78 -0.17
C GLN A 110 4.78 -9.98 -1.38
N ALA A 111 4.77 -9.07 -2.35
CA ALA A 111 3.95 -9.20 -3.56
C ALA A 111 4.44 -10.35 -4.45
N LEU A 112 5.75 -10.53 -4.59
CA LEU A 112 6.33 -11.69 -5.29
C LEU A 112 5.90 -13.00 -4.63
N ARG A 113 5.95 -13.08 -3.30
CA ARG A 113 5.49 -14.27 -2.55
C ARG A 113 3.99 -14.52 -2.68
N GLN A 114 3.18 -13.46 -2.78
CA GLN A 114 1.73 -13.56 -2.94
C GLN A 114 1.31 -14.03 -4.34
N CYS A 115 2.19 -13.99 -5.35
CA CYS A 115 1.90 -14.38 -6.73
C CYS A 115 2.74 -15.58 -7.18
N ARG A 116 3.23 -16.39 -6.24
CA ARG A 116 4.25 -17.41 -6.51
C ARG A 116 3.75 -18.44 -7.50
N ASP A 117 2.50 -18.89 -7.36
CA ASP A 117 1.98 -19.98 -8.18
C ASP A 117 1.79 -19.52 -9.62
N TYR A 118 1.26 -18.31 -9.81
CA TYR A 118 1.15 -17.68 -11.13
C TYR A 118 2.53 -17.47 -11.79
N LEU A 119 3.50 -16.96 -11.03
CA LEU A 119 4.87 -16.73 -11.51
C LEU A 119 5.59 -18.03 -11.85
N ALA A 120 5.39 -19.09 -11.08
CA ALA A 120 5.95 -20.41 -11.36
C ALA A 120 5.32 -21.04 -12.60
N GLU A 121 4.03 -20.85 -12.84
CA GLU A 121 3.38 -21.39 -14.03
C GLU A 121 3.80 -20.66 -15.32
N HIS A 122 3.86 -19.32 -15.28
CA HIS A 122 4.03 -18.50 -16.49
C HIS A 122 5.47 -18.01 -16.71
N PHE A 123 6.26 -17.88 -15.64
CA PHE A 123 7.54 -17.16 -15.66
C PHE A 123 8.67 -17.89 -14.91
N TRP A 124 8.61 -19.22 -14.76
CA TRP A 124 9.61 -20.00 -13.99
C TRP A 124 11.08 -19.81 -14.42
N THR A 125 11.32 -19.35 -15.65
CA THR A 125 12.67 -19.05 -16.18
C THR A 125 13.10 -17.60 -16.00
N ARG A 126 12.21 -16.71 -15.55
CA ARG A 126 12.46 -15.27 -15.49
C ARG A 126 12.95 -14.87 -14.11
N PRO A 127 13.97 -14.00 -14.00
CA PRO A 127 14.40 -13.46 -12.72
C PRO A 127 13.27 -12.72 -12.03
N LEU A 128 13.10 -13.00 -10.74
CA LEU A 128 12.25 -12.24 -9.83
C LEU A 128 13.17 -11.32 -9.01
N ILE A 129 13.00 -10.02 -9.15
CA ILE A 129 13.86 -9.01 -8.53
C ILE A 129 13.10 -8.31 -7.41
N GLU A 130 13.63 -8.41 -6.19
CA GLU A 130 13.07 -7.72 -5.03
C GLU A 130 13.35 -6.21 -5.11
N ALA A 131 12.32 -5.43 -4.78
CA ALA A 131 12.36 -3.98 -4.69
C ALA A 131 11.74 -3.52 -3.36
N ASP A 132 11.99 -2.26 -2.98
CA ASP A 132 11.53 -1.71 -1.70
C ASP A 132 10.00 -1.54 -1.64
N ASP A 133 9.35 -1.29 -2.79
CA ASP A 133 7.91 -1.10 -2.86
C ASP A 133 7.34 -1.46 -4.25
N THR A 134 6.06 -1.84 -4.26
CA THR A 134 5.29 -2.18 -5.46
C THR A 134 5.11 -0.96 -6.38
N ALA A 135 4.73 0.20 -5.82
CA ALA A 135 4.48 1.41 -6.59
C ALA A 135 5.79 2.05 -7.07
N GLU A 136 6.85 1.95 -6.27
CA GLU A 136 8.20 2.36 -6.68
C GLU A 136 8.69 1.55 -7.91
N SER A 137 8.41 0.25 -7.95
CA SER A 137 8.73 -0.59 -9.11
C SER A 137 8.04 -0.08 -10.38
N ALA A 138 6.74 0.25 -10.28
CA ALA A 138 5.97 0.83 -11.39
C ALA A 138 6.50 2.20 -11.84
N ARG A 139 6.85 3.08 -10.88
CA ARG A 139 7.47 4.37 -11.17
C ARG A 139 8.79 4.21 -11.92
N ARG A 140 9.67 3.33 -11.45
CA ARG A 140 10.97 3.04 -12.09
C ARG A 140 10.82 2.48 -13.49
N LEU A 141 9.84 1.60 -13.72
CA LEU A 141 9.52 1.09 -15.04
C LEU A 141 9.09 2.22 -15.99
N LYS A 142 8.25 3.15 -15.52
CA LYS A 142 7.86 4.32 -16.30
C LYS A 142 9.03 5.25 -16.61
N GLU A 143 9.87 5.54 -15.63
CA GLU A 143 11.02 6.45 -15.77
C GLU A 143 12.16 5.90 -16.65
N GLY A 144 12.08 4.62 -17.07
CA GLY A 144 13.15 4.01 -17.88
C GLY A 144 14.38 3.63 -17.06
N LYS A 145 14.20 3.46 -15.75
CA LYS A 145 15.21 2.91 -14.85
C LYS A 145 15.24 1.38 -14.84
N LEU A 146 14.29 0.75 -15.53
CA LEU A 146 14.21 -0.70 -15.76
C LEU A 146 14.17 -0.97 -17.26
N SER A 147 14.46 -2.22 -17.67
CA SER A 147 14.37 -2.63 -19.07
C SER A 147 12.95 -2.38 -19.61
N PRO A 148 12.80 -1.98 -20.90
CA PRO A 148 11.47 -1.82 -21.50
C PRO A 148 10.60 -3.08 -21.45
N THR A 149 11.22 -4.25 -21.37
CA THR A 149 10.62 -5.58 -21.29
C THR A 149 10.45 -6.10 -19.85
N THR A 150 10.73 -5.27 -18.84
CA THR A 150 10.46 -5.62 -17.44
C THR A 150 8.96 -5.54 -17.16
N ALA A 151 8.44 -6.54 -16.47
CA ALA A 151 7.12 -6.45 -15.84
C ALA A 151 7.26 -6.10 -14.36
N VAL A 152 6.24 -5.48 -13.79
CA VAL A 152 6.17 -5.19 -12.35
C VAL A 152 4.87 -5.68 -11.76
N ILE A 153 4.88 -6.06 -10.49
CA ILE A 153 3.64 -6.41 -9.77
C ILE A 153 3.22 -5.23 -8.91
N GLY A 154 1.96 -4.80 -9.04
CA GLY A 154 1.40 -3.71 -8.24
C GLY A 154 -0.11 -3.52 -8.39
N SER A 155 -0.61 -2.45 -7.78
CA SER A 155 -2.02 -2.07 -7.84
C SER A 155 -2.44 -1.66 -9.26
N LYS A 156 -3.75 -1.66 -9.52
CA LYS A 156 -4.30 -1.13 -10.77
C LYS A 156 -4.07 0.37 -10.88
N SER A 157 -4.13 1.10 -9.76
CA SER A 157 -3.86 2.53 -9.67
C SER A 157 -2.48 2.91 -10.20
N CYS A 158 -1.47 2.06 -10.01
CA CYS A 158 -0.14 2.27 -10.61
C CYS A 158 -0.17 2.32 -12.14
N ALA A 159 -1.06 1.55 -12.80
CA ALA A 159 -1.17 1.59 -14.25
C ALA A 159 -1.65 2.95 -14.75
N ASP A 160 -2.67 3.51 -14.10
CA ASP A 160 -3.23 4.81 -14.45
C ASP A 160 -2.25 5.95 -14.15
N ILE A 161 -1.67 5.95 -12.95
CA ILE A 161 -0.75 7.00 -12.48
C ILE A 161 0.52 7.05 -13.33
N TYR A 162 1.10 5.89 -13.65
CA TYR A 162 2.37 5.81 -14.36
C TYR A 162 2.20 5.58 -15.87
N GLY A 163 0.97 5.52 -16.37
CA GLY A 163 0.67 5.26 -17.78
C GLY A 163 1.26 3.93 -18.26
N LEU A 164 1.16 2.90 -17.43
CA LEU A 164 1.50 1.51 -17.74
C LEU A 164 0.24 0.77 -18.22
N VAL A 165 0.41 -0.48 -18.62
CA VAL A 165 -0.68 -1.37 -19.05
C VAL A 165 -0.77 -2.53 -18.08
N VAL A 166 -1.98 -2.81 -17.62
CA VAL A 166 -2.28 -4.06 -16.91
C VAL A 166 -2.29 -5.19 -17.94
N LEU A 167 -1.25 -6.02 -17.93
CA LEU A 167 -1.13 -7.15 -18.84
C LEU A 167 -1.98 -8.33 -18.35
N GLN A 168 -2.01 -8.54 -17.04
CA GLN A 168 -2.82 -9.57 -16.38
C GLN A 168 -3.33 -9.04 -15.03
N GLU A 169 -4.61 -9.24 -14.77
CA GLU A 169 -5.28 -8.82 -13.52
C GLU A 169 -5.28 -9.96 -12.50
N ASN A 170 -5.26 -9.62 -11.21
CA ASN A 170 -5.51 -10.55 -10.10
C ASN A 170 -4.60 -11.80 -10.10
N ILE A 171 -3.29 -11.60 -10.25
CA ILE A 171 -2.30 -12.69 -10.35
C ILE A 171 -1.86 -13.26 -8.99
N HIS A 172 -2.51 -12.85 -7.90
CA HIS A 172 -2.21 -13.32 -6.56
C HIS A 172 -2.85 -14.69 -6.30
N ASP A 173 -2.19 -15.53 -5.51
CA ASP A 173 -2.53 -16.93 -5.32
C ASP A 173 -3.84 -17.10 -4.52
N LEU A 174 -4.09 -16.21 -3.54
CA LEU A 174 -5.24 -16.29 -2.64
C LEU A 174 -6.44 -15.48 -3.15
N LYS A 175 -7.50 -16.14 -3.63
CA LYS A 175 -8.72 -15.47 -4.17
C LYS A 175 -9.30 -14.36 -3.27
N ASN A 176 -9.23 -14.53 -1.95
CA ASN A 176 -9.67 -13.54 -0.97
C ASN A 176 -8.45 -12.90 -0.29
N ASN A 177 -7.68 -12.12 -1.05
CA ASN A 177 -6.56 -11.35 -0.54
C ASN A 177 -7.08 -10.06 0.10
N LEU A 178 -7.12 -10.00 1.42
CA LEU A 178 -7.62 -8.86 2.18
C LEU A 178 -6.48 -8.26 3.00
N THR A 179 -6.43 -6.94 3.08
CA THR A 179 -5.56 -6.24 4.02
C THR A 179 -6.41 -5.45 4.99
N LEU A 180 -6.15 -5.64 6.27
CA LEU A 180 -6.64 -4.80 7.36
C LEU A 180 -5.82 -3.52 7.39
N PHE A 181 -6.49 -2.39 7.20
CA PHE A 181 -5.92 -1.06 7.35
C PHE A 181 -6.42 -0.42 8.64
N MET A 182 -5.60 0.48 9.18
CA MET A 182 -5.94 1.28 10.35
C MET A 182 -5.98 2.75 9.96
N GLY A 183 -7.11 3.40 10.26
CA GLY A 183 -7.25 4.85 10.24
C GLY A 183 -7.09 5.39 11.65
N VAL A 184 -6.10 6.26 11.84
CA VAL A 184 -5.77 6.85 13.14
C VAL A 184 -5.77 8.37 13.09
N LYS A 185 -5.94 9.00 14.24
CA LYS A 185 -5.74 10.43 14.45
C LYS A 185 -4.86 10.67 15.67
N ARG A 186 -4.41 11.92 15.82
CA ARG A 186 -3.57 12.31 16.95
C ARG A 186 -4.26 12.02 18.29
N PHE A 187 -3.51 11.46 19.24
CA PHE A 187 -4.01 11.21 20.58
C PHE A 187 -4.31 12.51 21.32
N SER A 188 -5.54 12.66 21.85
CA SER A 188 -5.93 13.78 22.71
C SER A 188 -6.22 13.29 24.12
N LYS A 189 -5.67 13.96 25.15
CA LYS A 189 -5.97 13.64 26.56
C LYS A 189 -7.41 13.96 26.95
N GLU A 190 -8.14 14.76 26.18
CA GLU A 190 -9.52 15.15 26.45
C GLU A 190 -10.51 14.01 26.19
N SER A 191 -10.22 13.10 25.24
CA SER A 191 -11.03 11.93 24.92
C SER A 191 -11.27 11.00 26.13
N ASN A 192 -10.35 10.99 27.12
CA ASN A 192 -10.48 10.18 28.35
C ASN A 192 -11.30 10.83 29.47
N ARG A 193 -11.54 12.15 29.45
CA ARG A 193 -12.33 12.81 30.50
C ARG A 193 -13.84 12.63 30.31
N LYS A 194 -14.31 12.53 29.06
CA LYS A 194 -15.75 12.31 28.79
C LYS A 194 -16.22 10.92 29.20
N LYS A 195 -15.41 9.87 28.98
CA LYS A 195 -15.76 8.50 29.40
C LYS A 195 -15.77 8.29 30.92
N ALA A 196 -14.98 9.05 31.69
CA ALA A 196 -14.92 8.93 33.14
C ALA A 196 -15.92 9.84 33.90
N GLN A 197 -16.70 10.66 33.19
CA GLN A 197 -17.77 11.48 33.77
C GLN A 197 -19.17 10.89 33.50
N ASP A 198 -19.26 9.86 32.64
CA ASP A 198 -20.48 9.15 32.29
C ASP A 198 -20.56 7.74 32.96
N GLU A 199 -19.62 7.41 33.86
CA GLU A 199 -19.64 6.25 34.78
C GLU A 199 -19.76 6.70 36.23
#